data_AF-A0A931L5H8-F1
#
_entry.id   AF-A0A931L5H8-F1
#
_cell.length_a   1.000
_cell.length_b   1.000
_cell.length_c   1.000
_cell.angle_alpha   90.00
_cell.angle_beta   90.00
_cell.angle_gamma   90.00
#
_symmetry.space_group_name_H-M   'P 1'
#
loop_
_entity.id
_entity.type
_entity.pdbx_description
1 polymer ?
#
loop_
_entity_poly.entity_id
_entity_poly.type
_entity_poly.pdbx_seq_one_letter_code
_entity_poly.pdbx_strand_id
1 'polypeptide(L)'
;MTALRSVSEAKTPPPFSIRFTDAERVYLKREAGDLSLAAHIRRQLFPEDMCLQKRNATKRVRQPSVDHQALASVLARLGQSRLSQNLNQIAKAANMGALPVTPDLVDELIEACAEIRQLRADVMAALGMKTGDAP
;
A
#
# COMPACT_ATOMS: atom_id res chain seq x y z
N MET A 1 7.72 20.70 -57.62
CA MET A 1 8.24 20.33 -56.29
C MET A 1 7.64 21.28 -55.27
N THR A 2 6.56 20.87 -54.59
CA THR A 2 5.94 21.67 -53.53
C THR A 2 5.93 20.82 -52.26
N ALA A 3 6.66 21.28 -51.26
CA ALA A 3 6.99 20.55 -50.05
C ALA A 3 5.77 20.23 -49.18
N LEU A 4 5.74 19.00 -48.68
CA LEU A 4 4.90 18.55 -47.57
C LEU A 4 5.25 19.36 -46.30
N ARG A 5 4.26 20.04 -45.73
CA ARG A 5 4.40 20.73 -44.43
C ARG A 5 4.49 19.70 -43.30
N SER A 6 5.44 19.96 -42.40
CA SER A 6 5.81 19.13 -41.26
C SER A 6 4.72 19.00 -40.21
N VAL A 7 4.67 17.81 -39.60
CA VAL A 7 3.82 17.42 -38.48
C VAL A 7 4.15 18.28 -37.25
N SER A 8 3.16 19.00 -36.73
CA SER A 8 3.26 19.76 -35.49
C SER A 8 2.97 18.87 -34.27
N GLU A 9 3.72 19.09 -33.18
CA GLU A 9 3.68 18.33 -31.92
C GLU A 9 2.26 18.12 -31.38
N ALA A 10 1.92 16.86 -31.11
CA ALA A 10 0.58 16.45 -30.71
C ALA A 10 0.21 16.92 -29.29
N LYS A 11 -0.53 18.03 -29.20
CA LYS A 11 -1.35 18.34 -28.02
C LYS A 11 -2.39 17.24 -27.85
N THR A 12 -2.51 16.68 -26.64
CA THR A 12 -3.57 15.71 -26.32
C THR A 12 -4.92 16.39 -26.59
N PRO A 13 -5.85 15.76 -27.34
CA PRO A 13 -7.14 16.37 -27.60
C PRO A 13 -7.88 16.62 -26.26
N PRO A 14 -8.66 17.71 -26.16
CA PRO A 14 -9.44 17.99 -24.96
C PRO A 14 -10.44 16.86 -24.68
N PRO A 15 -10.82 16.64 -23.41
CA PRO A 15 -11.75 15.57 -23.05
C PRO A 15 -13.12 15.77 -23.72
N PHE A 16 -13.73 14.67 -24.15
CA PHE A 16 -15.08 14.67 -24.71
C PHE A 16 -16.11 14.94 -23.60
N SER A 17 -16.96 15.95 -23.80
CA SER A 17 -18.00 16.35 -22.84
C SER A 17 -19.37 15.87 -23.31
N ILE A 18 -20.07 15.12 -22.46
CA ILE A 18 -21.44 14.61 -22.72
C ILE A 18 -22.39 15.27 -21.72
N ARG A 19 -23.51 15.80 -22.21
CA ARG A 19 -24.60 16.30 -21.35
C ARG A 19 -25.54 15.14 -21.05
N PHE A 20 -25.85 14.99 -19.76
CA PHE A 20 -26.85 14.04 -19.27
C PHE A 20 -27.97 14.82 -18.61
N THR A 21 -29.19 14.36 -18.77
CA THR A 21 -30.31 14.72 -17.88
C THR A 21 -30.05 14.15 -16.48
N ASP A 22 -30.76 14.67 -15.48
CA ASP A 22 -30.60 14.21 -14.10
C ASP A 22 -30.97 12.72 -13.96
N ALA A 23 -32.02 12.28 -14.65
CA ALA A 23 -32.45 10.89 -14.66
C ALA A 23 -31.38 9.95 -15.24
N GLU A 24 -30.78 10.30 -16.38
CA GLU A 24 -29.70 9.51 -16.99
C GLU A 24 -28.46 9.46 -16.10
N ARG A 25 -28.13 10.57 -15.44
CA ARG A 25 -26.97 10.63 -14.54
C ARG A 25 -27.17 9.75 -13.30
N VAL A 26 -28.38 9.69 -12.77
CA VAL A 26 -28.72 8.81 -11.64
C VAL A 26 -28.66 7.34 -12.07
N TYR A 27 -29.22 7.00 -13.23
CA TYR A 27 -29.17 5.66 -13.79
C TYR A 27 -27.71 5.18 -13.96
N LEU A 28 -26.86 5.98 -14.61
CA LEU A 28 -25.45 5.65 -14.83
C LEU A 28 -24.64 5.52 -13.53
N LYS A 29 -24.93 6.35 -12.52
CA LYS A 29 -24.27 6.22 -11.21
C LYS A 29 -24.65 4.93 -10.49
N ARG A 30 -25.92 4.51 -10.59
CA ARG A 30 -26.40 3.26 -9.99
C ARG A 30 -25.75 2.05 -10.66
N GLU A 31 -25.66 2.07 -11.99
CA GLU A 31 -25.06 0.98 -12.76
C GLU A 31 -23.54 0.89 -12.57
N ALA A 32 -22.85 2.04 -12.42
CA ALA A 32 -21.40 2.09 -12.24
C ALA A 32 -20.89 1.46 -10.92
N GLY A 33 -21.73 1.40 -9.88
CA GLY A 33 -21.34 0.88 -8.57
C GLY A 33 -20.11 1.59 -7.99
N ASP A 34 -19.02 0.85 -7.78
CA ASP A 34 -17.76 1.36 -7.22
C ASP A 34 -16.87 2.09 -8.24
N LEU A 35 -17.18 1.96 -9.53
CA LEU A 35 -16.44 2.59 -10.63
C LEU A 35 -16.79 4.08 -10.75
N SER A 36 -15.84 4.87 -11.25
CA SER A 36 -16.18 6.23 -11.68
C SER A 36 -17.09 6.17 -12.92
N LEU A 37 -17.98 7.14 -13.06
CA LEU A 37 -18.90 7.21 -14.20
C LEU A 37 -18.14 7.21 -15.55
N ALA A 38 -16.97 7.84 -15.62
CA ALA A 38 -16.12 7.80 -16.82
C ALA A 38 -15.50 6.40 -17.09
N ALA A 39 -15.17 5.64 -16.03
CA ALA A 39 -14.67 4.27 -16.17
C ALA A 39 -15.78 3.31 -16.61
N HIS A 40 -16.98 3.44 -16.03
CA HIS A 40 -18.16 2.68 -16.44
C HIS A 40 -18.52 2.93 -17.90
N ILE A 41 -18.60 4.19 -18.32
CA ILE A 41 -18.89 4.56 -19.72
C ILE A 41 -17.83 4.00 -20.66
N ARG A 42 -16.54 4.08 -20.30
CA ARG A 42 -15.46 3.51 -21.13
C ARG A 42 -15.58 2.01 -21.30
N ARG A 43 -15.96 1.29 -20.24
CA ARG A 43 -16.15 -0.17 -20.27
C ARG A 43 -17.30 -0.59 -21.19
N GLN A 44 -18.36 0.20 -21.25
CA GLN A 44 -19.48 -0.06 -22.17
C GLN A 44 -19.13 0.27 -23.64
N LEU A 45 -18.25 1.25 -23.88
CA LEU A 45 -17.94 1.73 -25.24
C LEU A 45 -16.79 0.98 -25.93
N PHE A 46 -15.85 0.43 -25.18
CA PHE A 46 -14.65 -0.19 -25.72
C PHE A 46 -14.53 -1.66 -25.27
N PRO A 47 -14.03 -2.57 -26.13
CA PRO A 47 -13.68 -3.93 -25.73
C PRO A 47 -12.70 -3.92 -24.55
N GLU A 48 -12.72 -4.98 -23.72
CA GLU A 48 -11.89 -5.06 -22.50
C GLU A 48 -10.41 -4.83 -22.80
N ASP A 49 -9.91 -5.29 -23.95
CA ASP A 49 -8.52 -5.14 -24.39
C ASP A 49 -8.10 -3.68 -24.63
N MET A 50 -9.06 -2.79 -24.94
CA MET A 50 -8.82 -1.35 -25.17
C MET A 50 -8.99 -0.52 -23.89
N CYS A 51 -9.79 -0.99 -22.93
CA CYS A 51 -9.98 -0.33 -21.64
C CYS A 51 -8.71 -0.35 -20.76
N LEU A 52 -7.77 -1.25 -21.06
CA LEU A 52 -6.51 -1.42 -20.33
C LEU A 52 -5.42 -0.39 -20.70
N GLN A 53 -5.64 0.47 -21.70
CA GLN A 53 -4.67 1.52 -22.03
C GLN A 53 -4.68 2.66 -21.00
N LYS A 54 -3.97 2.40 -19.91
CA LYS A 54 -3.05 3.29 -19.18
C LYS A 54 -3.24 4.78 -19.46
N ARG A 55 -4.01 5.45 -18.60
CA ARG A 55 -3.67 6.77 -18.01
C ARG A 55 -4.71 7.09 -16.94
N ASN A 56 -4.26 7.12 -15.68
CA ASN A 56 -4.98 7.60 -14.50
C ASN A 56 -5.83 6.59 -13.71
N ALA A 57 -5.54 5.28 -13.78
CA ALA A 57 -5.78 4.38 -12.64
C ALA A 57 -4.76 4.61 -11.50
N THR A 58 -3.78 5.49 -11.72
CA THR A 58 -2.91 6.09 -10.72
C THR A 58 -3.73 7.07 -9.86
N LYS A 59 -3.72 6.92 -8.54
CA LYS A 59 -4.26 7.88 -7.54
C LYS A 59 -5.78 7.99 -7.36
N ARG A 60 -6.54 6.88 -7.36
CA ARG A 60 -7.29 6.68 -6.11
C ARG A 60 -6.23 6.17 -5.14
N VAL A 61 -5.58 7.11 -4.44
CA VAL A 61 -4.91 6.79 -3.17
C VAL A 61 -6.02 6.08 -2.40
N ARG A 62 -6.02 4.74 -2.39
CA ARG A 62 -6.88 3.98 -1.52
C ARG A 62 -6.53 4.54 -0.16
N GLN A 63 -7.42 5.36 0.40
CA GLN A 63 -7.24 5.76 1.78
C GLN A 63 -7.06 4.46 2.54
N PRO A 64 -5.95 4.28 3.27
CA PRO A 64 -5.75 3.05 4.03
C PRO A 64 -7.01 2.85 4.86
N SER A 65 -7.58 1.65 4.81
CA SER A 65 -8.73 1.32 5.66
C SER A 65 -8.36 1.65 7.11
N VAL A 66 -9.36 1.89 7.96
CA VAL A 66 -9.12 2.17 9.40
C VAL A 66 -8.17 1.12 10.00
N ASP A 67 -8.30 -0.14 9.58
CA ASP A 67 -7.43 -1.25 9.98
C ASP A 67 -5.97 -1.07 9.53
N HIS A 68 -5.72 -0.58 8.32
CA HIS A 68 -4.36 -0.29 7.84
C HIS A 68 -3.70 0.83 8.65
N GLN A 69 -4.46 1.84 9.06
CA GLN A 69 -3.93 2.92 9.89
C GLN A 69 -3.59 2.44 11.31
N ALA A 70 -4.47 1.61 11.90
CA ALA A 70 -4.23 1.01 13.20
C ALA A 70 -2.98 0.11 13.19
N LEU A 71 -2.85 -0.76 12.19
CA LEU A 71 -1.69 -1.64 12.03
C LEU A 71 -0.39 -0.87 11.79
N ALA A 72 -0.42 0.18 10.95
CA ALA A 72 0.73 1.05 10.74
C ALA A 72 1.15 1.79 12.03
N SER A 73 0.18 2.23 12.85
CA SER A 73 0.44 2.86 14.14
C SER A 73 1.12 1.90 15.12
N VAL A 74 0.66 0.64 15.17
CA VAL A 74 1.28 -0.41 15.99
C VAL A 74 2.74 -0.64 15.56
N LEU A 75 3.02 -0.76 14.27
CA LEU A 75 4.40 -0.89 13.77
C LEU A 75 5.26 0.32 14.10
N ALA A 76 4.71 1.54 13.97
CA ALA A 76 5.44 2.75 14.29
C ALA A 76 5.83 2.79 15.78
N ARG A 77 4.90 2.43 16.68
CA ARG A 77 5.15 2.34 18.12
C ARG A 77 6.16 1.24 18.45
N LEU A 78 6.11 0.11 17.73
CA LEU A 78 7.07 -0.98 17.89
C LEU A 78 8.46 -0.58 17.39
N GLY A 79 8.58 0.15 16.28
CA GLY A 79 9.86 0.70 15.81
C GLY A 79 10.42 1.80 16.74
N GLN A 80 9.56 2.56 17.40
CA GLN A 80 9.94 3.53 18.44
C GLN A 80 10.24 2.87 19.79
N SER A 81 9.80 1.63 19.99
CA SER A 81 10.12 0.89 21.20
C SER A 81 11.63 0.65 21.19
N ARG A 82 12.28 1.05 22.28
CA ARG A 82 13.74 1.08 22.43
C ARG A 82 14.33 -0.34 22.58
N LEU A 83 13.82 -1.32 21.85
CA LEU A 83 14.18 -2.75 21.96
C LEU A 83 15.68 -2.96 21.83
N SER A 84 16.34 -2.34 20.84
CA SER A 84 17.79 -2.46 20.67
C SER A 84 18.57 -1.92 21.88
N GLN A 85 18.09 -0.83 22.49
CA GLN A 85 18.72 -0.26 23.68
C GLN A 85 18.45 -1.09 24.93
N ASN A 86 17.29 -1.74 25.03
CA ASN A 86 16.97 -2.67 26.12
C ASN A 86 17.77 -3.96 26.00
N LEU A 87 17.89 -4.53 24.80
CA LEU A 87 18.75 -5.70 24.54
C LEU A 87 20.21 -5.41 24.86
N ASN A 88 20.70 -4.21 24.53
CA ASN A 88 22.05 -3.79 24.89
C ASN A 88 22.26 -3.65 26.41
N GLN A 89 21.22 -3.25 27.16
CA GLN A 89 21.26 -3.21 28.62
C GLN A 89 21.31 -4.62 29.22
N ILE A 90 20.52 -5.55 28.69
CA ILE A 90 20.54 -6.97 29.08
C ILE A 90 21.92 -7.58 28.79
N ALA A 91 22.47 -7.35 27.61
CA ALA A 91 23.81 -7.82 27.25
C ALA A 91 24.91 -7.26 28.17
N LYS A 92 24.84 -5.97 28.52
CA LYS A 92 25.76 -5.37 29.50
C LYS A 92 25.60 -5.99 30.88
N ALA A 93 24.37 -6.17 31.37
CA ALA A 93 24.10 -6.77 32.67
C ALA A 93 24.62 -8.23 32.74
N ALA A 94 24.44 -9.00 31.67
CA ALA A 94 24.98 -10.34 31.52
C ALA A 94 26.52 -10.34 31.55
N ASN A 95 27.17 -9.48 30.74
CA ASN A 95 28.63 -9.39 30.67
C ASN A 95 29.28 -8.94 31.99
N MET A 96 28.59 -8.12 32.78
CA MET A 96 29.05 -7.69 34.11
C MET A 96 28.78 -8.72 35.21
N GLY A 97 28.14 -9.85 34.89
CA GLY A 97 27.71 -10.85 35.88
C GLY A 97 26.56 -10.38 36.79
N ALA A 98 25.93 -9.25 36.46
CA ALA A 98 24.82 -8.67 37.21
C ALA A 98 23.46 -9.31 36.84
N LEU A 99 23.41 -10.04 35.72
CA LEU A 99 22.27 -10.86 35.31
C LEU A 99 22.67 -12.34 35.37
N PRO A 100 22.04 -13.17 36.23
CA PRO A 100 22.25 -14.61 36.19
C PRO A 100 21.69 -15.17 34.88
N VAL A 101 22.59 -15.53 33.95
CA VAL A 101 22.24 -16.13 32.66
C VAL A 101 22.04 -17.62 32.86
N THR A 102 20.80 -18.03 33.13
CA THR A 102 20.41 -19.44 33.18
C THR A 102 20.05 -19.95 31.79
N PRO A 103 20.15 -21.27 31.52
CA PRO A 103 19.70 -21.86 30.27
C PRO A 103 18.22 -21.53 29.97
N ASP A 104 17.35 -21.68 30.97
CA ASP A 104 15.91 -21.39 30.84
C ASP A 104 15.65 -19.93 30.39
N LEU A 105 16.39 -18.97 30.97
CA LEU A 105 16.27 -17.56 30.59
C LEU A 105 16.73 -17.31 29.14
N VAL A 106 17.76 -18.03 28.68
CA VAL A 106 18.23 -17.93 27.29
C VAL A 106 17.16 -18.45 26.33
N ASP A 107 16.54 -19.57 26.66
CA ASP A 107 15.47 -20.16 25.86
C ASP A 107 14.24 -19.24 25.80
N GLU A 108 13.80 -18.71 26.95
CA GLU A 108 12.71 -17.71 27.03
C GLU A 108 13.00 -16.45 26.20
N LEU A 109 14.25 -15.96 26.20
CA LEU A 109 14.64 -14.80 25.41
C LEU A 109 14.64 -15.08 23.91
N ILE A 110 15.08 -16.26 23.49
CA ILE A 110 15.06 -16.68 22.08
C ILE A 110 13.62 -16.81 21.60
N GLU A 111 12.75 -17.44 22.39
CA GLU A 111 11.33 -17.60 22.10
C GLU A 111 10.64 -16.23 21.98
N ALA A 112 10.84 -15.34 22.95
CA ALA A 112 10.29 -13.98 22.89
C ALA A 112 10.75 -13.20 21.64
N CYS A 113 12.02 -13.36 21.24
CA CYS A 113 12.53 -12.74 20.01
C CYS A 113 11.87 -13.32 18.75
N ALA A 114 11.59 -14.63 18.73
CA ALA A 114 10.90 -15.29 17.64
C ALA A 114 9.44 -14.81 17.52
N GLU A 115 8.73 -14.72 18.64
CA GLU A 115 7.35 -14.20 18.70
C GLU A 115 7.25 -12.76 18.19
N ILE A 116 8.16 -11.88 18.62
CA ILE A 116 8.19 -10.48 18.15
C ILE A 116 8.46 -10.41 16.64
N ARG A 117 9.34 -11.27 16.11
CA ARG A 117 9.62 -11.34 14.67
C ARG A 117 8.38 -11.80 13.90
N GLN A 118 7.67 -12.81 14.39
CA GLN A 118 6.44 -13.32 13.80
C GLN A 118 5.34 -12.26 13.81
N LEU A 119 5.11 -11.61 14.95
CA LEU A 119 4.16 -10.50 15.08
C LEU A 119 4.44 -9.38 14.07
N ARG A 120 5.72 -9.02 13.88
CA ARG A 120 6.11 -8.02 12.87
C ARG A 120 5.78 -8.49 11.46
N ALA A 121 6.05 -9.76 11.13
CA ALA A 121 5.76 -10.33 9.82
C ALA A 121 4.26 -10.34 9.52
N ASP A 122 3.44 -10.76 10.48
CA ASP A 122 1.98 -10.83 10.35
C ASP A 122 1.38 -9.43 10.11
N VAL A 123 1.86 -8.42 10.84
CA VAL A 123 1.40 -7.04 10.66
C VAL A 123 1.85 -6.47 9.30
N MET A 124 3.06 -6.76 8.85
CA MET A 124 3.56 -6.35 7.53
C MET A 124 2.76 -7.02 6.40
N ALA A 125 2.43 -8.31 6.55
CA ALA A 125 1.59 -9.05 5.60
C ALA A 125 0.16 -8.49 5.55
N ALA A 126 -0.44 -8.17 6.70
CA ALA A 126 -1.76 -7.55 6.79
C ALA A 126 -1.82 -6.16 6.14
N LEU A 127 -0.69 -5.44 6.08
CA LEU A 127 -0.56 -4.15 5.37
C LEU A 127 -0.27 -4.30 3.87
N GLY A 128 -0.14 -5.53 3.36
CA GLY A 128 0.21 -5.81 1.96
C GLY A 128 1.64 -5.42 1.58
N MET A 129 2.53 -5.26 2.57
CA MET A 129 3.95 -4.99 2.34
C MET A 129 4.69 -6.31 2.16
N LYS A 130 5.49 -6.43 1.10
CA LYS A 130 6.42 -7.56 0.98
C LYS A 130 7.48 -7.39 2.07
N THR A 131 7.58 -8.36 2.98
CA THR A 131 8.73 -8.49 3.87
C THR A 131 9.94 -8.77 2.97
N GLY A 132 10.69 -7.72 2.65
CA GLY A 132 12.01 -7.88 2.06
C GLY A 132 12.88 -8.53 3.10
N ASP A 133 12.97 -9.85 3.04
CA ASP A 133 14.05 -10.58 3.66
C ASP A 133 15.31 -10.17 2.90
N ALA A 134 16.08 -9.27 3.49
CA ALA A 134 17.43 -8.95 3.04
C ALA A 134 18.38 -9.38 4.16
N PRO A 135 19.49 -10.05 3.81
CA PRO A 135 20.39 -10.73 4.74
C PRO A 135 21.10 -9.79 5.71
#